data_AF-A0A7W3X870-F1
#
_entry.id   AF-A0A7W3X870-F1
#
_cell.length_a   1.000
_cell.length_b   1.000
_cell.length_c   1.000
_cell.angle_alpha   90.00
_cell.angle_beta   90.00
_cell.angle_gamma   90.00
#
_symmetry.space_group_name_H-M   'P 1'
#
loop_
_entity.id
_entity.type
_entity.pdbx_description
1 polymer ?
#
loop_
_entity_poly.entity_id
_entity_poly.type
_entity_poly.pdbx_seq_one_letter_code
_entity_poly.pdbx_strand_id
1 'polypeptide(L)'
;MSEEKAEYKVTHGGFRTGAGRKTKYEKTVVMRVPDKYKDAIKSLIKHLDDCEMVDKNYSSVKSQPVFIRSLQDKPQKVTFIIDPASKS
;
A
#
# COMPACT_ATOMS: atom_id res chain seq x y z
N MET A 1 -18.29 -33.21 -32.51
CA MET A 1 -19.35 -32.60 -31.69
C MET A 1 -18.73 -31.40 -30.99
N SER A 2 -19.20 -30.24 -31.41
CA SER A 2 -18.74 -28.90 -31.12
C SER A 2 -19.13 -28.43 -29.72
N GLU A 3 -18.16 -27.95 -28.95
CA GLU A 3 -18.43 -27.10 -27.79
C GLU A 3 -18.26 -25.65 -28.25
N GLU A 4 -19.39 -24.97 -28.46
CA GLU A 4 -19.46 -23.56 -28.80
C GLU A 4 -18.84 -22.71 -27.67
N LYS A 5 -17.88 -21.87 -28.05
CA LYS A 5 -17.35 -20.80 -27.19
C LYS A 5 -18.44 -19.75 -27.01
N ALA A 6 -18.90 -19.56 -25.78
CA ALA A 6 -19.78 -18.45 -25.44
C ALA A 6 -19.08 -17.10 -25.71
N GLU A 7 -19.58 -16.36 -26.70
CA GLU A 7 -19.19 -14.97 -26.96
C GLU A 7 -19.73 -14.05 -25.85
N TYR A 8 -18.85 -13.62 -24.94
CA TYR A 8 -19.16 -12.54 -24.02
C TYR A 8 -18.98 -11.19 -24.71
N LYS A 9 -20.08 -10.51 -25.04
CA LYS A 9 -20.09 -9.10 -25.45
C LYS A 9 -19.71 -8.20 -24.28
N VAL A 10 -18.43 -7.84 -24.20
CA VAL A 10 -17.95 -6.79 -23.30
C VAL A 10 -18.17 -5.44 -23.99
N THR A 11 -19.17 -4.68 -23.55
CA THR A 11 -19.62 -3.42 -24.17
C THR A 11 -18.79 -2.18 -23.80
N HIS A 12 -17.76 -2.29 -22.97
CA HIS A 12 -16.79 -1.21 -22.73
C HIS A 12 -15.37 -1.78 -22.71
N GLY A 13 -14.46 -1.14 -23.47
CA GLY A 13 -13.18 -1.72 -23.89
C GLY A 13 -12.24 -2.19 -22.79
N GLY A 14 -11.30 -3.07 -23.19
CA GLY A 14 -10.09 -3.38 -22.42
C GLY A 14 -9.97 -4.79 -21.87
N PHE A 15 -10.74 -5.78 -22.35
CA PHE A 15 -10.49 -7.18 -22.00
C PHE A 15 -9.19 -7.66 -22.67
N ARG A 16 -8.13 -7.83 -21.87
CA ARG A 16 -6.87 -8.45 -22.25
C ARG A 16 -6.56 -9.58 -21.28
N THR A 17 -5.80 -10.59 -21.69
CA THR A 17 -5.26 -11.61 -20.79
C THR A 17 -4.51 -10.95 -19.63
N GLY A 18 -5.01 -11.08 -18.40
CA GLY A 18 -4.50 -10.41 -17.20
C GLY A 18 -5.27 -9.17 -16.74
N ALA A 19 -6.31 -8.74 -17.47
CA ALA A 19 -7.25 -7.73 -16.99
C ALA A 19 -8.06 -8.30 -15.81
N GLY A 20 -8.04 -7.61 -14.66
CA GLY A 20 -8.74 -8.04 -13.45
C GLY A 20 -7.95 -8.99 -12.53
N ARG A 21 -6.61 -9.05 -12.63
CA ARG A 21 -5.80 -9.75 -11.62
C ARG A 21 -6.13 -9.16 -10.23
N LYS A 22 -6.67 -10.00 -9.34
CA LYS A 22 -7.00 -9.61 -7.97
C LYS A 22 -5.75 -9.02 -7.31
N THR A 23 -5.90 -7.86 -6.69
CA THR A 23 -4.83 -7.20 -5.95
C THR A 23 -4.44 -8.04 -4.74
N LYS A 24 -3.16 -8.01 -4.33
CA LYS A 24 -2.72 -8.62 -3.05
C LYS A 24 -3.46 -7.99 -1.86
N TYR A 25 -3.73 -6.70 -1.98
CA TYR A 25 -4.44 -5.90 -1.00
C TYR A 25 -5.95 -5.97 -1.21
N GLU A 26 -6.70 -5.74 -0.15
CA GLU A 26 -8.15 -5.58 -0.18
C GLU A 26 -8.54 -4.28 -0.94
N LYS A 27 -9.57 -3.57 -0.48
CA LYS A 27 -10.05 -2.33 -1.12
C LYS A 27 -8.95 -1.26 -1.14
N THR A 28 -8.39 -0.98 -2.31
CA THR A 28 -7.37 0.06 -2.51
C THR A 28 -8.00 1.39 -2.94
N VAL A 29 -7.35 2.49 -2.58
CA VAL A 29 -7.76 3.86 -2.96
C VAL A 29 -6.60 4.54 -3.69
N VAL A 30 -6.90 5.21 -4.79
CA VAL A 30 -5.94 6.06 -5.51
C VAL A 30 -5.96 7.45 -4.87
N MET A 31 -4.83 7.86 -4.28
CA MET A 31 -4.67 9.18 -3.68
C MET A 31 -3.64 10.00 -4.45
N ARG A 32 -3.86 11.31 -4.57
CA ARG A 32 -2.87 12.26 -5.09
C ARG A 32 -2.03 12.77 -3.95
N VAL A 33 -0.71 12.65 -4.08
CA VAL A 33 0.24 13.07 -3.05
C VAL A 33 1.40 13.84 -3.69
N PRO A 34 1.99 14.83 -3.00
CA PRO A 34 3.19 15.49 -3.47
C PRO A 34 4.34 14.50 -3.69
N ASP A 35 5.07 14.65 -4.80
CA ASP A 35 6.18 13.74 -5.14
C ASP A 35 7.25 13.66 -4.05
N LYS A 36 7.49 14.78 -3.34
CA LYS A 36 8.43 14.84 -2.21
C LYS A 36 8.09 13.87 -1.07
N TYR A 37 6.83 13.44 -0.96
CA TYR A 37 6.37 12.52 0.10
C TYR A 37 6.31 11.07 -0.34
N LYS A 38 6.51 10.79 -1.64
CA LYS A 38 6.38 9.45 -2.22
C LYS A 38 7.21 8.40 -1.48
N ASP A 39 8.46 8.72 -1.14
CA ASP A 39 9.36 7.78 -0.49
C ASP A 39 9.02 7.54 0.98
N ALA A 40 8.56 8.58 1.69
CA ALA A 40 8.05 8.43 3.05
C ALA A 40 6.78 7.57 3.09
N ILE A 41 5.85 7.77 2.15
CA ILE A 41 4.61 6.99 2.08
C ILE A 41 4.91 5.52 1.76
N LYS A 42 5.77 5.26 0.77
CA LYS A 42 6.20 3.89 0.46
C LYS A 42 6.85 3.20 1.66
N SER A 43 7.71 3.92 2.37
CA SER A 43 8.39 3.40 3.56
C SER A 43 7.42 3.15 4.71
N LEU A 44 6.40 4.01 4.88
CA LEU A 44 5.33 3.81 5.85
C LEU A 44 4.51 2.55 5.52
N ILE A 45 4.05 2.41 4.27
CA ILE A 45 3.29 1.22 3.84
C ILE A 45 4.12 -0.04 4.07
N LYS A 46 5.39 -0.03 3.68
CA LYS A 46 6.28 -1.16 3.94
C LYS A 46 6.40 -1.45 5.44
N HIS A 47 6.58 -0.42 6.27
CA HIS A 47 6.70 -0.62 7.71
C HIS A 47 5.43 -1.18 8.35
N LEU A 48 4.25 -0.79 7.86
CA LEU A 48 2.98 -1.36 8.26
C LEU A 48 2.85 -2.82 7.83
N ASP A 49 3.21 -3.14 6.58
CA ASP A 49 3.24 -4.52 6.08
C ASP A 49 4.23 -5.39 6.90
N ASP A 50 5.40 -4.87 7.25
CA ASP A 50 6.40 -5.56 8.08
C ASP A 50 5.90 -5.78 9.53
N CYS A 51 4.97 -4.96 10.02
CA CYS A 51 4.43 -5.00 11.38
C CYS A 51 3.02 -5.60 11.45
N GLU A 52 2.54 -6.27 10.41
CA GLU A 52 1.19 -6.87 10.34
C GLU A 52 0.90 -7.83 11.51
N MET A 53 1.93 -8.50 12.03
CA MET A 53 1.84 -9.48 13.13
C MET A 53 2.11 -8.89 14.52
N VAL A 54 2.35 -7.58 14.63
CA VAL A 54 2.63 -6.93 15.92
C VAL A 54 1.35 -6.87 16.74
N ASP A 55 1.32 -7.63 17.83
CA ASP A 55 0.23 -7.67 18.81
C ASP A 55 0.68 -7.18 20.20
N LYS A 56 -0.22 -7.25 21.18
CA LYS A 56 0.01 -6.83 22.58
C LYS A 56 1.23 -7.47 23.27
N ASN A 57 1.79 -8.55 22.71
CA ASN A 57 2.94 -9.25 23.27
C ASN A 57 4.29 -8.73 22.72
N TYR A 58 4.25 -7.86 21.71
CA TYR A 58 5.44 -7.27 21.12
C TYR A 58 5.77 -5.92 21.78
N SER A 59 7.03 -5.54 21.73
CA SER A 59 7.47 -4.18 22.07
C SER A 59 7.17 -3.22 20.92
N SER A 60 7.22 -1.92 21.21
CA SER A 60 7.13 -0.89 20.18
C SER A 60 8.22 -1.07 19.12
N VAL A 61 7.84 -0.91 17.85
CA VAL A 61 8.74 -1.09 16.71
C VAL A 61 8.95 0.27 16.04
N LYS A 62 10.21 0.62 15.82
CA LYS A 62 10.61 1.86 15.15
C LYS A 62 11.17 1.57 13.77
N SER A 63 10.68 2.31 12.76
CA SER A 63 11.17 2.18 11.39
C SER A 63 12.59 2.71 11.22
N GLN A 64 13.24 2.30 10.13
CA GLN A 64 14.43 3.02 9.65
C GLN A 64 14.04 4.47 9.28
N PRO A 65 14.94 5.43 9.51
CA PRO A 65 14.65 6.82 9.21
C PRO A 65 14.65 7.08 7.71
N VAL A 66 13.66 7.84 7.26
CA VAL A 66 13.53 8.27 5.87
C VAL A 66 13.87 9.75 5.80
N PHE A 67 14.82 10.09 4.92
CA PHE A 67 15.15 11.48 4.64
C PHE A 67 14.20 12.01 3.58
N ILE A 68 13.55 13.13 3.88
CA ILE A 68 12.71 13.86 2.93
C ILE A 68 13.02 15.34 2.98
N ARG A 69 12.61 16.05 1.92
CA ARG A 69 12.47 17.50 1.97
C ARG A 69 10.99 17.85 2.13
N SER A 70 10.70 18.79 3.01
CA SER A 70 9.34 19.30 3.16
C SER A 70 8.89 20.05 1.90
N LEU A 71 7.61 20.43 1.85
CA LEU A 71 7.11 21.30 0.77
C LEU A 71 7.88 22.63 0.69
N GLN A 72 8.34 23.15 1.83
CA GLN A 72 9.20 24.33 1.95
C GLN A 72 10.70 24.02 1.76
N ASP A 73 11.02 22.84 1.25
CA ASP A 73 12.38 22.37 0.95
C ASP A 73 13.34 22.22 2.13
N LYS A 74 12.79 22.18 3.35
CA LYS A 74 13.59 21.96 4.56
C LYS A 74 13.92 20.47 4.69
N PRO A 75 15.18 20.10 4.96
CA PRO A 75 15.55 18.70 5.17
C PRO A 75 14.92 18.19 6.47
N GLN A 76 14.34 17.00 6.41
CA GLN A 76 13.69 16.34 7.54
C GLN A 76 14.05 14.86 7.57
N LYS A 77 14.02 14.29 8.77
CA LYS A 77 14.23 12.87 9.02
C LYS A 77 12.96 12.34 9.70
N VAL A 78 12.25 11.45 9.03
CA VAL A 78 10.97 10.90 9.49
C VAL A 78 11.20 9.47 9.97
N THR A 79 10.64 9.13 11.13
CA THR A 79 10.61 7.76 11.66
C THR A 79 9.18 7.44 12.08
N PHE A 80 8.74 6.23 11.78
CA PHE A 80 7.44 5.71 12.20
C PHE A 80 7.62 4.84 13.44
N ILE A 81 6.65 4.89 14.35
CA ILE A 81 6.62 4.05 15.55
C ILE A 81 5.25 3.38 15.59
N ILE A 82 5.25 2.07 15.81
CA ILE A 82 4.05 1.28 16.02
C ILE A 82 4.09 0.80 17.46
N ASP A 83 3.14 1.28 18.26
CA ASP A 83 2.91 0.83 19.61
C ASP A 83 1.76 -0.18 19.61
N PRO A 84 1.97 -1.41 20.10
CA PRO A 84 0.88 -2.36 20.20
C PRO A 84 -0.16 -1.90 21.22
N ALA A 85 -1.41 -1.82 20.78
CA ALA A 85 -2.52 -1.45 21.65
C ALA A 85 -3.04 -2.68 22.40
N SER A 86 -3.07 -2.63 23.74
CA SER A 86 -3.92 -3.53 24.51
C SER A 86 -5.37 -3.04 24.41
N LYS A 87 -6.29 -3.87 23.91
CA LYS A 87 -7.72 -3.58 24.08
C LYS A 87 -7.99 -3.53 25.59
N SER A 88 -8.35 -2.35 26.10
CA SER A 88 -8.93 -2.16 27.43
C SER A 88 -10.35 -2.70 27.48
#